data_AF-A0A382JUI2-F1
#
_entry.id   AF-A0A382JUI2-F1
#
_cell.length_a   1.000
_cell.length_b   1.000
_cell.length_c   1.000
_cell.angle_alpha   90.00
_cell.angle_beta   90.00
_cell.angle_gamma   90.00
#
_symmetry.space_group_name_H-M   'P 1'
#
loop_
_entity.id
_entity.type
_entity.pdbx_description
1 polymer ?
#
loop_
_entity_poly.entity_id
_entity_poly.type
_entity_poly.pdbx_seq_one_letter_code
_entity_poly.pdbx_strand_id
1 'polypeptide(L)'
;QDMIGYVYHRSYGMDVVRTRAFNHEGPRRSHVFGIPWYAYQIARIEKGLQEPLVRVGHLDDRRNFTHVTDMVEAYRLAMQLCESGELYLIGSDRDEDVHTFRDAVENLIDRSTVDGITYEIDSQYVRPTQVPRLICDARKFVSLTGWEPKLGFDRILDDTLAYQRAQII
;
A
#
# COMPACT_ATOMS: atom_id res chain seq x y z
N GLN A 1 -5.05 17.83 4.37
CA GLN A 1 -3.79 18.40 4.91
C GLN A 1 -2.95 19.07 3.82
N ASP A 2 -2.87 18.53 2.60
CA ASP A 2 -2.17 19.15 1.43
C ASP A 2 -2.38 20.67 1.29
N MET A 3 -3.63 21.12 1.12
CA MET A 3 -3.91 22.55 0.92
C MET A 3 -3.55 23.44 2.12
N ILE A 4 -3.53 22.90 3.33
CA ILE A 4 -3.10 23.65 4.52
C ILE A 4 -1.59 23.91 4.43
N GLY A 5 -0.79 22.89 4.08
CA GLY A 5 0.65 23.06 3.86
C GLY A 5 0.95 24.10 2.77
N TYR A 6 0.18 24.10 1.69
CA TYR A 6 0.30 25.09 0.63
C TYR A 6 0.02 26.52 1.12
N VAL A 7 -1.02 26.71 1.93
CA VAL A 7 -1.34 28.02 2.52
C VAL A 7 -0.17 28.52 3.37
N TYR A 8 0.43 27.68 4.21
CA TYR A 8 1.56 28.11 5.05
C TYR A 8 2.80 28.48 4.25
N HIS A 9 3.12 27.73 3.20
CA HIS A 9 4.18 28.10 2.27
C HIS A 9 3.90 29.46 1.62
N ARG A 10 2.69 29.66 1.07
CA ARG A 10 2.32 30.89 0.35
C ARG A 10 2.19 32.11 1.25
N SER A 11 1.70 31.96 2.46
CA SER A 11 1.42 33.07 3.38
C SER A 11 2.62 33.43 4.26
N TYR A 12 3.44 32.45 4.65
CA TYR A 12 4.49 32.63 5.64
C TYR A 12 5.89 32.25 5.14
N GLY A 13 6.03 31.85 3.87
CA GLY A 13 7.32 31.43 3.30
C GLY A 13 7.90 30.18 3.97
N MET A 14 7.06 29.36 4.61
CA MET A 14 7.51 28.13 5.26
C MET A 14 8.04 27.14 4.23
N ASP A 15 9.13 26.46 4.60
CA ASP A 15 9.68 25.40 3.77
C ASP A 15 8.81 24.14 3.86
N VAL A 16 7.97 23.92 2.84
CA VAL A 16 6.97 22.85 2.84
C VAL A 16 6.99 22.15 1.49
N VAL A 17 7.44 20.91 1.47
CA VAL A 17 7.25 19.99 0.35
C VAL A 17 5.94 19.24 0.54
N ARG A 18 5.09 19.20 -0.49
CA ARG A 18 3.80 18.50 -0.44
C ARG A 18 3.90 17.19 -1.23
N THR A 19 3.42 16.11 -0.63
CA THR A 19 3.38 14.80 -1.29
C THR A 19 1.96 14.25 -1.31
N ARG A 20 1.57 13.63 -2.42
CA ARG A 20 0.41 12.72 -2.48
C ARG A 20 0.92 11.32 -2.74
N ALA A 21 1.02 10.56 -1.66
CA ALA A 21 1.47 9.18 -1.72
C ALA A 21 0.33 8.26 -2.17
N PHE A 22 0.64 7.42 -3.15
CA PHE A 22 -0.22 6.34 -3.61
C PHE A 22 -0.08 5.12 -2.71
N ASN A 23 -0.76 4.02 -3.05
CA ASN A 23 -0.79 2.82 -2.23
C ASN A 23 0.63 2.32 -1.93
N HIS A 24 0.96 2.29 -0.65
CA HIS A 24 2.19 1.71 -0.14
C HIS A 24 1.86 0.78 1.02
N GLU A 25 2.46 -0.39 0.96
CA GLU A 25 2.11 -1.53 1.81
C GLU A 25 3.39 -2.23 2.27
N GLY A 26 3.28 -3.08 3.29
CA GLY A 26 4.41 -3.77 3.90
C GLY A 26 4.20 -4.07 5.39
N PRO A 27 5.24 -4.56 6.08
CA PRO A 27 5.22 -4.82 7.51
C PRO A 27 4.72 -3.63 8.33
N ARG A 28 4.10 -3.92 9.47
CA ARG A 28 3.58 -2.92 10.44
C ARG A 28 2.39 -2.08 9.95
N ARG A 29 1.90 -2.28 8.72
CA ARG A 29 0.65 -1.68 8.28
C ARG A 29 -0.52 -2.22 9.12
N SER A 30 -1.40 -1.34 9.57
CA SER A 30 -2.58 -1.72 10.35
C SER A 30 -3.53 -2.60 9.53
N HIS A 31 -4.14 -3.61 10.17
CA HIS A 31 -5.09 -4.52 9.53
C HIS A 31 -6.46 -3.89 9.21
N VAL A 32 -6.59 -2.56 9.26
CA VAL A 32 -7.75 -1.82 8.73
C VAL A 32 -7.68 -1.62 7.20
N PHE A 33 -6.55 -1.99 6.58
CA PHE A 33 -6.31 -1.94 5.14
C PHE A 33 -6.35 -3.35 4.53
N GLY A 34 -6.58 -3.46 3.22
CA GLY A 34 -6.81 -4.73 2.52
C GLY A 34 -5.71 -5.78 2.71
N ILE A 35 -4.52 -5.55 2.16
CA ILE A 35 -3.39 -6.50 2.22
C ILE A 35 -3.06 -6.95 3.66
N PRO A 36 -2.86 -6.06 4.64
CA PRO A 36 -2.58 -6.49 6.01
C PRO A 36 -3.77 -7.19 6.68
N TRP A 37 -5.02 -6.90 6.30
CA TRP A 37 -6.20 -7.62 6.78
C TRP A 37 -6.24 -9.06 6.28
N TYR A 38 -5.92 -9.28 4.99
CA TYR A 38 -5.85 -10.62 4.41
C TYR A 38 -4.72 -11.44 5.05
N ALA A 39 -3.53 -10.85 5.13
CA ALA A 39 -2.36 -11.48 5.74
C ALA A 39 -2.61 -11.82 7.23
N TYR A 40 -3.28 -10.94 7.97
CA TYR A 40 -3.65 -11.18 9.37
C TYR A 40 -4.59 -12.39 9.51
N GLN A 41 -5.64 -12.48 8.69
CA GLN A 41 -6.56 -13.61 8.70
C GLN A 41 -5.88 -14.92 8.31
N ILE A 42 -5.06 -14.90 7.26
CA ILE A 42 -4.31 -16.09 6.81
C ILE A 42 -3.39 -16.59 7.92
N ALA A 43 -2.63 -15.70 8.56
CA ALA A 43 -1.77 -16.08 9.68
C ALA A 43 -2.57 -16.63 10.89
N ARG A 44 -3.81 -16.20 11.11
CA ARG A 44 -4.71 -16.81 12.12
C ARG A 44 -5.19 -18.20 11.70
N ILE A 45 -5.51 -18.39 10.43
CA ILE A 45 -5.92 -19.69 9.86
C ILE A 45 -4.79 -20.70 10.00
N GLU A 46 -3.55 -20.30 9.69
CA GLU A 46 -2.35 -21.13 9.88
C GLU A 46 -2.13 -21.59 11.33
N LYS A 47 -2.65 -20.84 12.30
CA LYS A 47 -2.58 -21.16 13.73
C LYS A 47 -3.83 -21.89 14.26
N GLY A 48 -4.81 -22.18 13.42
CA GLY A 48 -6.09 -22.77 13.83
C GLY A 48 -6.96 -21.83 14.67
N LEU A 49 -6.71 -20.51 14.61
CA LEU A 49 -7.46 -19.47 15.35
C LEU A 49 -8.61 -18.88 14.55
N GLN A 50 -8.79 -19.33 13.31
CA GLN A 50 -9.82 -18.91 12.38
C GLN A 50 -10.10 -20.05 11.39
N GLU A 51 -11.37 -20.26 11.04
CA GLU A 51 -11.77 -21.18 9.95
C GLU A 51 -11.11 -20.76 8.63
N PRO A 52 -10.87 -21.67 7.66
CA PRO A 52 -10.18 -21.40 6.39
C PRO A 52 -11.00 -20.55 5.40
N LEU A 53 -11.52 -19.42 5.87
CA LEU A 53 -12.32 -18.44 5.16
C LEU A 53 -11.80 -17.03 5.49
N VAL A 54 -11.25 -16.36 4.48
CA VAL A 54 -10.78 -14.97 4.55
C VAL A 54 -11.94 -14.04 4.20
N ARG A 55 -12.30 -13.14 5.11
CA ARG A 55 -13.31 -12.10 4.85
C ARG A 55 -12.68 -10.93 4.11
N VAL A 56 -13.22 -10.56 2.96
CA VAL A 56 -12.66 -9.49 2.12
C VAL A 56 -13.68 -8.40 1.80
N GLY A 57 -13.22 -7.24 1.34
CA GLY A 57 -14.06 -6.19 0.76
C GLY A 57 -14.20 -6.33 -0.76
N HIS A 58 -14.43 -5.22 -1.47
CA HIS A 58 -14.39 -5.20 -2.92
C HIS A 58 -12.96 -5.46 -3.45
N LEU A 59 -12.83 -6.29 -4.49
CA LEU A 59 -11.53 -6.85 -4.91
C LEU A 59 -11.02 -6.35 -6.27
N ASP A 60 -11.89 -5.82 -7.14
CA ASP A 60 -11.56 -5.60 -8.56
C ASP A 60 -10.92 -4.23 -8.84
N ASP A 61 -10.83 -3.39 -7.81
CA ASP A 61 -10.17 -2.09 -7.82
C ASP A 61 -8.67 -2.24 -8.17
N ARG A 62 -8.20 -1.52 -9.20
CA ARG A 62 -6.79 -1.51 -9.60
C ARG A 62 -6.00 -0.41 -8.89
N ARG A 63 -4.85 -0.77 -8.32
CA ARG A 63 -3.92 0.12 -7.61
C ARG A 63 -2.48 -0.18 -8.02
N ASN A 64 -1.63 0.83 -8.01
CA ASN A 64 -0.18 0.66 -8.05
C ASN A 64 0.34 0.48 -6.62
N PHE A 65 1.07 -0.58 -6.33
CA PHE A 65 1.60 -0.84 -4.99
C PHE A 65 3.08 -0.47 -4.91
N THR A 66 3.51 0.04 -3.76
CA THR A 66 4.91 0.39 -3.50
C THR A 66 5.31 -0.12 -2.13
N HIS A 67 6.47 -0.75 -2.02
CA HIS A 67 6.91 -1.22 -0.71
C HIS A 67 7.18 -0.06 0.24
N VAL A 68 6.77 -0.19 1.50
CA VAL A 68 6.88 0.88 2.51
C VAL A 68 8.32 1.40 2.69
N THR A 69 9.33 0.53 2.58
CA THR A 69 10.75 0.91 2.61
C THR A 69 11.12 1.88 1.48
N ASP A 70 10.65 1.62 0.26
CA ASP A 70 10.93 2.50 -0.88
C ASP A 70 10.18 3.82 -0.75
N MET A 71 8.98 3.81 -0.16
CA MET A 71 8.20 5.02 0.13
C MET A 71 8.89 5.91 1.16
N VAL A 72 9.49 5.33 2.21
CA VAL A 72 10.26 6.09 3.21
C VAL A 72 11.50 6.73 2.58
N GLU A 73 12.19 6.02 1.69
CA GLU A 73 13.32 6.58 0.94
C GLU A 73 12.88 7.73 0.03
N ALA A 74 11.70 7.62 -0.61
CA ALA A 74 11.13 8.71 -1.39
C ALA A 74 10.90 9.97 -0.53
N TYR A 75 10.37 9.84 0.70
CA TYR A 75 10.21 10.97 1.60
C TYR A 75 11.54 11.58 2.03
N ARG A 76 12.57 10.75 2.25
CA ARG A 76 13.93 11.23 2.54
C ARG A 76 14.48 12.08 1.39
N LEU A 77 14.31 11.63 0.15
CA LEU A 77 14.72 12.37 -1.05
C LEU A 77 13.88 13.63 -1.25
N ALA A 78 12.58 13.57 -0.98
CA ALA A 78 11.69 14.72 -1.08
C ALA A 78 12.16 15.88 -0.18
N MET A 79 12.56 15.59 1.06
CA MET A 79 13.09 16.61 1.97
C MET A 79 14.43 17.23 1.52
N GLN A 80 15.19 16.54 0.66
CA GLN A 80 16.52 16.98 0.25
C GLN A 80 16.54 17.68 -1.11
N LEU A 81 15.68 17.25 -2.03
CA LEU A 81 15.79 17.58 -3.45
C LEU A 81 14.54 18.26 -4.01
N CYS A 82 13.38 18.12 -3.35
CA CYS A 82 12.15 18.72 -3.87
C CYS A 82 12.08 20.22 -3.60
N GLU A 83 11.45 20.93 -4.53
CA GLU A 83 11.23 22.36 -4.42
C GLU A 83 10.15 22.66 -3.36
N SER A 84 10.43 23.69 -2.55
CA SER A 84 9.48 24.16 -1.55
C SER A 84 8.20 24.68 -2.19
N GLY A 85 7.05 24.38 -1.59
CA GLY A 85 5.73 24.77 -2.07
C GLY A 85 5.14 23.83 -3.12
N GLU A 86 5.97 23.05 -3.79
CA GLU A 86 5.55 22.17 -4.87
C GLU A 86 4.88 20.88 -4.37
N LEU A 87 4.03 20.32 -5.23
CA LEU A 87 3.39 19.02 -5.03
C LEU A 87 4.10 17.96 -5.87
N TYR A 88 4.37 16.81 -5.24
CA TYR A 88 4.92 15.62 -5.87
C TYR A 88 4.01 14.41 -5.61
N LEU A 89 3.68 13.67 -6.67
CA LEU A 89 3.03 12.37 -6.55
C LEU A 89 4.11 11.32 -6.33
N ILE A 90 3.90 10.43 -5.36
CA ILE A 90 4.90 9.41 -5.01
C ILE A 90 4.24 8.05 -4.94
N GLY A 91 4.84 7.08 -5.63
CA GLY A 91 4.38 5.71 -5.79
C GLY A 91 4.92 5.16 -7.09
N SER A 92 4.89 3.84 -7.25
CA SER A 92 5.30 3.18 -8.49
C SER A 92 4.41 3.62 -9.66
N ASP A 93 5.00 3.95 -10.79
CA ASP A 93 4.33 4.18 -12.07
C ASP A 93 4.58 3.06 -13.07
N ARG A 94 5.18 1.95 -12.62
CA ARG A 94 5.45 0.75 -13.40
C ARG A 94 4.18 -0.08 -13.57
N ASP A 95 3.92 -0.56 -14.79
CA ASP A 95 2.71 -1.34 -15.11
C ASP A 95 2.69 -2.68 -14.38
N GLU A 96 3.85 -3.28 -14.14
CA GLU A 96 4.01 -4.53 -13.40
C GLU A 96 3.71 -4.44 -11.90
N ASP A 97 3.62 -3.21 -11.33
CA ASP A 97 3.24 -2.99 -9.93
C ASP A 97 1.73 -2.68 -9.78
N VAL A 98 0.97 -2.75 -10.88
CA VAL A 98 -0.47 -2.49 -10.89
C VAL A 98 -1.25 -3.78 -10.70
N HIS A 99 -1.80 -3.96 -9.50
CA HIS A 99 -2.55 -5.14 -9.09
C HIS A 99 -3.95 -4.78 -8.58
N THR A 100 -4.78 -5.81 -8.50
CA THR A 100 -6.07 -5.80 -7.80
C THR A 100 -5.92 -6.33 -6.38
N PHE A 101 -6.92 -6.11 -5.53
CA PHE A 101 -6.97 -6.79 -4.24
C PHE A 101 -7.28 -8.29 -4.37
N ARG A 102 -7.88 -8.71 -5.50
CA ARG A 102 -8.01 -10.14 -5.86
C ARG A 102 -6.65 -10.78 -6.01
N ASP A 103 -5.76 -10.18 -6.80
CA ASP A 103 -4.38 -10.65 -6.96
C ASP A 103 -3.70 -10.76 -5.60
N ALA A 104 -3.89 -9.75 -4.73
CA ALA A 104 -3.30 -9.74 -3.39
C ALA A 104 -3.77 -10.90 -2.50
N VAL A 105 -5.09 -11.15 -2.41
CA VAL A 105 -5.61 -12.22 -1.54
C VAL A 105 -5.25 -13.60 -2.07
N GLU A 106 -5.30 -13.82 -3.39
CA GLU A 106 -4.95 -15.11 -4.01
C GLU A 106 -3.46 -15.41 -3.81
N ASN A 107 -2.58 -14.45 -4.09
CA ASN A 107 -1.15 -14.61 -3.88
C ASN A 107 -0.76 -14.84 -2.42
N LEU A 108 -1.50 -14.26 -1.46
CA LEU A 108 -1.29 -14.51 -0.04
C LEU A 108 -1.77 -15.91 0.37
N ILE A 109 -2.88 -16.37 -0.19
CA ILE A 109 -3.37 -17.75 0.03
C ILE A 109 -2.34 -18.75 -0.49
N ASP A 110 -1.77 -18.53 -1.68
CA ASP A 110 -0.74 -19.40 -2.26
C ASP A 110 0.55 -19.48 -1.42
N ARG A 111 0.79 -18.48 -0.56
CA ARG A 111 1.93 -18.45 0.38
C ARG A 111 1.63 -19.12 1.72
N SER A 112 0.38 -19.55 1.95
CA SER A 112 -0.05 -20.22 3.17
C SER A 112 0.46 -21.66 3.23
N THR A 113 0.68 -22.17 4.44
CA THR A 113 0.96 -23.61 4.64
C THR A 113 -0.30 -24.46 4.80
N VAL A 114 -1.49 -23.85 4.76
CA VAL A 114 -2.78 -24.51 4.94
C VAL A 114 -3.54 -24.54 3.61
N ASP A 115 -3.95 -25.74 3.21
CA ASP A 115 -4.77 -25.98 2.02
C ASP A 115 -6.25 -25.63 2.25
N GLY A 116 -6.97 -25.36 1.16
CA GLY A 116 -8.42 -25.19 1.19
C GLY A 116 -8.91 -23.85 1.73
N ILE A 117 -8.02 -22.86 1.87
CA ILE A 117 -8.42 -21.49 2.22
C ILE A 117 -9.24 -20.89 1.08
N THR A 118 -10.41 -20.36 1.43
CA THR A 118 -11.29 -19.63 0.50
C THR A 118 -11.46 -18.19 0.97
N TYR A 119 -12.06 -17.33 0.13
CA TYR A 119 -12.40 -15.97 0.52
C TYR A 119 -13.84 -15.61 0.15
N GLU A 120 -14.48 -14.77 0.97
CA GLU A 120 -15.83 -14.28 0.77
C GLU A 120 -15.91 -12.77 0.99
N ILE A 121 -16.65 -12.09 0.10
CA ILE A 121 -16.95 -10.66 0.25
C ILE A 121 -17.91 -10.47 1.42
N ASP A 122 -17.49 -9.66 2.38
CA ASP A 122 -18.31 -9.26 3.51
C ASP A 122 -18.77 -7.81 3.32
N SER A 123 -20.09 -7.59 3.38
CA SER A 123 -20.69 -6.28 3.17
C SER A 123 -20.20 -5.23 4.17
N GLN A 124 -19.74 -5.64 5.36
CA GLN A 124 -19.17 -4.72 6.36
C GLN A 124 -17.85 -4.08 5.90
N TYR A 125 -17.12 -4.71 4.98
CA TYR A 125 -15.85 -4.21 4.44
C TYR A 125 -16.00 -3.52 3.08
N VAL A 126 -17.20 -3.51 2.51
CA VAL A 126 -17.48 -2.83 1.24
C VAL A 126 -17.69 -1.34 1.50
N ARG A 127 -16.86 -0.51 0.85
CA ARG A 127 -16.99 0.95 0.97
C ARG A 127 -18.19 1.44 0.15
N PRO A 128 -18.92 2.47 0.63
CA PRO A 128 -20.03 3.08 -0.12
C PRO A 128 -19.60 3.70 -1.46
N THR A 129 -18.34 4.14 -1.55
CA THR A 129 -17.77 4.75 -2.76
C THR A 129 -16.59 3.94 -3.24
N GLN A 130 -16.60 3.64 -4.54
CA GLN A 130 -15.54 2.89 -5.21
C GLN A 130 -14.68 3.84 -6.04
N VAL A 131 -13.40 3.50 -6.14
CA VAL A 131 -12.46 4.18 -7.03
C VAL A 131 -11.85 3.08 -7.89
N PRO A 132 -12.41 2.76 -9.06
CA PRO A 132 -12.01 1.58 -9.84
C PRO A 132 -10.53 1.58 -10.24
N ARG A 133 -9.96 2.76 -10.46
CA ARG A 133 -8.57 2.94 -10.90
C ARG A 133 -7.94 4.13 -10.21
N LEU A 134 -6.85 3.88 -9.50
CA LEU A 134 -6.02 4.91 -8.87
C LEU A 134 -4.55 4.53 -9.07
N ILE A 135 -3.91 5.16 -10.06
CA ILE A 135 -2.55 4.86 -10.52
C ILE A 135 -1.71 6.14 -10.47
N CYS A 136 -0.50 6.04 -9.95
CA CYS A 136 0.42 7.17 -9.81
C CYS A 136 1.01 7.58 -11.15
N ASP A 137 1.24 8.89 -11.30
CA ASP A 137 2.11 9.47 -12.33
C ASP A 137 3.24 10.19 -11.57
N ALA A 138 4.33 9.47 -11.32
CA ALA A 138 5.44 9.95 -10.49
C ALA A 138 6.49 10.75 -11.30
N ARG A 139 6.26 11.00 -12.60
CA ARG A 139 7.27 11.56 -13.52
C ARG A 139 7.98 12.80 -12.99
N LYS A 140 7.24 13.74 -12.37
CA LYS A 140 7.82 14.96 -11.78
C LYS A 140 8.79 14.65 -10.64
N PHE A 141 8.47 13.67 -9.81
CA PHE A 141 9.31 13.26 -8.69
C PHE A 141 10.55 12.49 -9.17
N VAL A 142 10.34 11.54 -10.08
CA VAL A 142 11.42 10.72 -10.68
C VAL A 142 12.41 11.61 -11.44
N SER A 143 11.95 12.54 -12.26
CA SER A 143 12.82 13.42 -13.05
C SER A 143 13.74 14.29 -12.19
N LEU A 144 13.30 14.64 -10.98
CA LEU A 144 14.04 15.49 -10.06
C LEU A 144 15.00 14.71 -9.16
N THR A 145 14.58 13.51 -8.72
CA THR A 145 15.26 12.76 -7.67
C THR A 145 16.00 11.52 -8.17
N GLY A 146 15.68 11.03 -9.36
CA GLY A 146 16.11 9.72 -9.85
C GLY A 146 15.58 8.55 -9.03
N TRP A 147 14.57 8.77 -8.18
CA TRP A 147 13.99 7.72 -7.35
C TRP A 147 13.19 6.72 -8.19
N GLU A 148 13.37 5.44 -7.89
CA GLU A 148 12.58 4.34 -8.45
C GLU A 148 12.33 3.28 -7.36
N PRO A 149 11.14 2.65 -7.33
CA PRO A 149 10.86 1.55 -6.41
C PRO A 149 11.70 0.31 -6.77
N LYS A 150 12.23 -0.35 -5.74
CA LYS A 150 13.16 -1.48 -5.87
C LYS A 150 12.51 -2.81 -5.50
N LEU A 151 11.54 -2.77 -4.59
CA LEU A 151 10.86 -3.95 -4.07
C LEU A 151 9.47 -4.07 -4.71
N GLY A 152 9.27 -5.14 -5.47
CA GLY A 152 8.02 -5.41 -6.18
C GLY A 152 6.92 -6.00 -5.30
N PHE A 153 5.78 -6.27 -5.93
CA PHE A 153 4.56 -6.72 -5.26
C PHE A 153 4.72 -8.00 -4.43
N ASP A 154 5.41 -9.02 -4.95
CA ASP A 154 5.66 -10.26 -4.22
C ASP A 154 6.34 -10.02 -2.87
N ARG A 155 7.32 -9.12 -2.85
CA ARG A 155 8.05 -8.78 -1.64
C ARG A 155 7.16 -8.09 -0.60
N ILE A 156 6.25 -7.23 -1.06
CA ILE A 156 5.23 -6.60 -0.19
C ILE A 156 4.40 -7.68 0.50
N LEU A 157 3.93 -8.68 -0.25
CA LEU A 157 3.11 -9.75 0.30
C LEU A 157 3.90 -10.63 1.28
N ASP A 158 5.11 -11.03 0.91
CA ASP A 158 5.99 -11.87 1.74
C ASP A 158 6.30 -11.20 3.09
N ASP A 159 6.78 -9.96 3.04
CA ASP A 159 7.17 -9.23 4.24
C ASP A 159 5.95 -8.91 5.11
N THR A 160 4.79 -8.60 4.51
CA THR A 160 3.54 -8.36 5.25
C THR A 160 3.04 -9.63 5.94
N LEU A 161 3.02 -10.77 5.26
CA LEU A 161 2.58 -12.04 5.84
C LEU A 161 3.54 -12.55 6.92
N ALA A 162 4.85 -12.47 6.67
CA ALA A 162 5.86 -12.81 7.66
C ALA A 162 5.73 -11.97 8.93
N TYR A 163 5.44 -10.67 8.79
CA TYR A 163 5.16 -9.80 9.93
C TYR A 163 3.95 -10.30 10.73
N GLN A 164 2.81 -10.59 10.08
CA GLN A 164 1.60 -11.04 10.77
C GLN A 164 1.78 -12.40 11.47
N ARG A 165 2.45 -13.35 10.81
CA ARG A 165 2.83 -14.65 11.41
C ARG A 165 3.63 -14.48 12.71
N ALA A 166 4.51 -13.48 12.77
CA ALA A 166 5.31 -13.18 13.95
C ALA A 166 4.52 -12.44 15.06
N GLN A 167 3.39 -11.80 14.74
CA GLN A 167 2.56 -11.09 15.74
C GLN A 167 1.52 -11.99 16.42
N ILE A 168 1.13 -13.10 15.80
CA ILE A 168 0.11 -14.01 16.33
C ILE A 168 0.81 -15.07 17.17
N ILE A 169 0.59 -14.99 18.48
CA ILE A 169 1.09 -15.92 19.51
C ILE A 169 0.04 -17.00 19.77
#